data_AF-A0A535AXG6-F1
#
_entry.id   AF-A0A535AXG6-F1
#
_cell.length_a   1.000
_cell.length_b   1.000
_cell.length_c   1.000
_cell.angle_alpha   90.00
_cell.angle_beta   90.00
_cell.angle_gamma   90.00
#
_symmetry.space_group_name_H-M   'P 1'
#
loop_
_entity.id
_entity.type
_entity.pdbx_description
1 polymer ?
#
loop_
_entity_poly.entity_id
_entity_poly.type
_entity_poly.pdbx_seq_one_letter_code
_entity_poly.pdbx_strand_id
1 'polypeptide(L)' 'MSLQLTIACGDYDRTHPLIDGSVKPEGLELNWLVLPHLEIWTRMLNYYDFDASEISLSSYLIARTIGKPLTANQY' A
#
# COMPACT_ATOMS: atom_id res chain seq x y z
N MET A 1 12.72 -10.26 14.69
CA MET A 1 11.43 -10.64 14.07
C MET A 1 11.18 -9.66 12.94
N SER A 2 10.84 -10.14 11.76
CA SER A 2 10.46 -9.33 10.60
C SER A 2 8.97 -8.98 10.67
N LEU A 3 8.62 -7.73 10.35
CA LEU A 3 7.24 -7.31 10.18
C LEU A 3 6.81 -7.63 8.75
N GLN A 4 5.75 -8.43 8.60
CA GLN A 4 5.16 -8.72 7.30
C GLN A 4 4.19 -7.59 6.91
N LEU A 5 4.36 -7.04 5.71
CA LEU A 5 3.48 -6.02 5.16
C LEU A 5 2.98 -6.46 3.79
N THR A 6 1.66 -6.39 3.58
CA THR A 6 1.04 -6.51 2.27
C THR A 6 0.85 -5.13 1.66
N ILE A 7 1.49 -4.91 0.50
CA ILE A 7 1.48 -3.63 -0.21
C ILE A 7 0.87 -3.83 -1.60
N ALA A 8 -0.13 -3.03 -1.95
CA ALA A 8 -0.71 -3.03 -3.30
C ALA A 8 -0.33 -1.75 -4.06
N CYS A 9 0.48 -1.90 -5.10
CA CYS A 9 1.01 -0.77 -5.87
C CYS A 9 1.52 -1.25 -7.23
N GLY A 10 1.44 -0.38 -8.23
CA GLY A 10 1.99 -0.61 -9.56
C GLY A 10 3.48 -0.94 -9.55
N ASP A 11 3.89 -1.61 -10.62
CA ASP A 11 5.29 -1.85 -10.93
C ASP A 11 5.87 -0.62 -11.63
N TYR A 12 6.70 0.13 -10.90
CA TYR A 12 7.38 1.32 -11.39
C TYR A 12 8.88 1.15 -11.15
N ASP A 13 9.73 1.84 -11.91
CA ASP A 13 11.20 1.80 -11.74
C ASP A 13 11.65 2.02 -10.28
N ARG A 14 10.90 2.84 -9.52
CA ARG A 14 11.20 3.19 -8.12
C ARG A 14 10.80 2.10 -7.13
N THR A 15 9.84 1.26 -7.48
CA THR A 15 9.29 0.20 -6.62
C THR A 15 9.73 -1.20 -7.06
N HIS A 16 10.11 -1.38 -8.33
CA HIS A 16 10.56 -2.64 -8.90
C HIS A 16 11.63 -3.36 -8.06
N PRO A 17 12.64 -2.67 -7.48
CA PRO A 17 13.63 -3.33 -6.64
C PRO A 17 13.07 -4.01 -5.38
N LEU A 18 11.92 -3.54 -4.88
CA LEU A 18 11.20 -4.15 -3.77
C LEU A 18 10.36 -5.36 -4.21
N ILE A 19 9.96 -5.39 -5.49
CA ILE A 19 9.15 -6.46 -6.10
C ILE A 19 10.03 -7.64 -6.48
N ASP A 20 11.16 -7.39 -7.16
CA ASP A 20 12.10 -8.44 -7.59
C ASP A 20 13.00 -8.93 -6.44
N GLY A 21 12.98 -8.25 -5.30
CA GLY A 21 13.74 -8.57 -4.10
C GLY A 21 15.23 -8.22 -4.19
N SER A 22 15.66 -7.43 -5.18
CA SER A 22 17.01 -6.86 -5.26
C SER A 22 17.29 -5.89 -4.12
N VAL A 23 16.26 -5.23 -3.58
CA VAL A 23 16.29 -4.46 -2.34
C VAL A 23 15.37 -5.12 -1.32
N LYS A 24 15.94 -5.52 -0.18
CA LYS A 24 15.20 -6.08 0.97
C LYS A 24 15.37 -5.16 2.17
N PRO A 25 14.31 -4.45 2.59
CA PRO A 25 14.41 -3.59 3.76
C PRO A 25 14.72 -4.40 5.02
N GLU A 26 15.58 -3.87 5.88
CA GLU A 26 15.89 -4.52 7.15
C GLU A 26 14.63 -4.59 8.03
N GLY A 27 14.37 -5.77 8.59
CA GLY A 27 13.25 -5.98 9.51
C GLY A 27 11.87 -6.02 8.86
N LEU A 28 11.75 -5.96 7.53
CA LEU A 28 10.48 -6.07 6.81
C LEU A 28 10.48 -7.28 5.87
N GLU A 29 9.33 -7.93 5.79
CA GLU A 29 9.00 -8.90 4.76
C GLU A 29 7.84 -8.35 3.95
N LEU A 30 8.08 -8.07 2.67
CA LEU A 30 7.11 -7.43 1.80
C LEU A 30 6.39 -8.45 0.94
N ASN A 31 5.06 -8.52 1.07
CA ASN A 31 4.16 -9.15 0.12
C ASN A 31 3.65 -8.08 -0.85
N TRP A 32 4.27 -7.95 -2.02
CA TRP A 32 3.93 -6.94 -3.00
C TRP A 32 2.91 -7.47 -4.02
N LEU A 33 1.80 -6.74 -4.19
CA LEU A 33 0.73 -7.07 -5.13
C LEU A 33 0.66 -6.00 -6.23
N VAL A 34 1.08 -6.37 -7.44
CA VAL A 34 0.90 -5.55 -8.63
C VAL A 34 -0.49 -5.80 -9.18
N LEU A 35 -1.38 -4.82 -9.03
CA LEU A 35 -2.79 -4.90 -9.40
C LEU A 35 -3.23 -3.67 -10.22
N PRO A 36 -4.32 -3.75 -11.00
CA PRO A 36 -4.88 -2.58 -11.65
C PRO A 36 -5.31 -1.50 -10.64
N HIS A 37 -5.07 -0.23 -10.96
CA HIS A 37 -5.35 0.90 -10.06
C HIS A 37 -6.75 0.91 -9.46
N LEU A 38 -7.78 0.66 -10.30
CA LEU A 38 -9.16 0.64 -9.84
C LEU A 38 -9.42 -0.46 -8.81
N GLU A 39 -8.76 -1.61 -8.96
CA GLU A 39 -8.85 -2.71 -8.00
C GLU A 39 -8.17 -2.32 -6.69
N ILE A 40 -6.95 -1.78 -6.75
CA ILE A 40 -6.19 -1.31 -5.56
C ILE A 40 -7.05 -0.33 -4.76
N TRP A 41 -7.58 0.70 -5.42
CA TRP A 41 -8.34 1.76 -4.76
C TRP A 41 -9.65 1.24 -4.18
N THR A 42 -10.35 0.38 -4.91
CA THR A 42 -11.62 -0.22 -4.44
C THR A 42 -11.38 -1.05 -3.18
N ARG A 43 -10.32 -1.86 -3.18
CA ARG A 43 -9.95 -2.74 -2.06
C ARG A 43 -9.47 -1.95 -0.85
N MET A 44 -8.62 -0.94 -1.04
CA MET A 44 -8.15 -0.10 0.06
C MET A 44 -9.27 0.78 0.65
N LEU A 45 -10.03 1.47 -0.19
CA LEU A 45 -11.01 2.46 0.28
C LEU A 45 -12.22 1.82 0.96
N ASN A 46 -12.63 0.63 0.54
CA ASN A 46 -13.86 0.00 1.01
C ASN A 46 -13.62 -1.13 2.01
N TYR A 47 -12.51 -1.85 1.88
CA TYR A 47 -12.28 -3.09 2.63
C TYR A 47 -10.98 -3.09 3.46
N TYR A 48 -10.07 -2.14 3.22
CA TYR A 48 -8.78 -2.05 3.91
C TYR A 48 -7.94 -3.34 3.78
N ASP A 49 -7.99 -3.98 2.60
CA ASP A 49 -7.37 -5.28 2.31
C ASP A 49 -5.84 -5.30 2.44
N PHE A 50 -5.18 -4.14 2.55
CA PHE A 50 -3.73 -4.00 2.51
C PHE A 50 -3.24 -3.14 3.68
N ASP A 51 -2.01 -3.41 4.14
CA ASP A 51 -1.34 -2.56 5.13
C ASP A 51 -0.96 -1.20 4.54
N ALA A 52 -0.60 -1.19 3.24
CA ALA A 52 -0.37 0.02 2.48
C ALA A 52 -0.79 -0.16 1.01
N SER A 53 -1.17 0.94 0.36
CA SER A 53 -1.41 0.92 -1.08
C SER A 53 -1.19 2.28 -1.73
N GLU A 54 -0.99 2.28 -3.04
CA GLU A 54 -1.12 3.50 -3.82
C GLU A 54 -2.60 3.90 -3.94
N ILE A 55 -2.85 5.20 -3.87
CA ILE A 55 -4.20 5.75 -4.04
C ILE A 55 -4.13 7.13 -4.67
N SER A 56 -5.15 7.50 -5.43
CA SER A 56 -5.25 8.88 -5.91
C SER A 56 -5.28 9.86 -4.73
N LEU A 57 -4.55 10.98 -4.85
CA LEU A 57 -4.50 12.01 -3.81
C LEU A 57 -5.90 12.57 -3.52
N SER A 58 -6.73 12.78 -4.54
CA SER A 58 -8.10 13.27 -4.36
C SER A 58 -8.96 12.28 -3.57
N SER A 59 -8.86 10.98 -3.89
CA SER A 59 -9.57 9.92 -3.14
C SER A 59 -9.10 9.85 -1.69
N TYR A 60 -7.79 9.96 -1.44
CA TYR A 60 -7.25 10.01 -0.08
C TYR A 60 -7.76 11.22 0.69
N LEU A 61 -7.75 12.42 0.09
CA LEU A 61 -8.26 13.63 0.74
C LEU A 61 -9.74 13.50 1.09
N ILE A 62 -10.57 13.01 0.17
CA ILE A 62 -11.99 12.73 0.43
C ILE A 62 -12.14 11.76 1.60
N ALA A 63 -11.43 10.63 1.56
CA ALA A 63 -11.46 9.62 2.60
C ALA A 63 -11.05 10.18 3.98
N ARG A 64 -10.01 11.02 4.02
CA ARG A 64 -9.59 11.74 5.22
C ARG A 64 -10.65 12.72 5.72
N THR A 65 -11.28 13.48 4.83
CA THR A 65 -12.35 14.43 5.19
C THR A 65 -13.55 13.72 5.83
N ILE A 66 -13.87 12.50 5.38
CA ILE A 66 -14.98 11.70 5.93
C ILE A 66 -14.54 10.77 7.08
N GLY A 67 -13.31 10.91 7.58
CA GLY A 67 -12.84 10.18 8.76
C GLY A 67 -12.50 8.70 8.52
N LYS A 68 -12.18 8.28 7.29
CA LYS A 68 -11.68 6.92 7.06
C LYS A 68 -10.30 6.71 7.72
N PRO A 69 -10.05 5.53 8.30
CA PRO A 69 -8.81 5.22 9.03
C PRO A 69 -7.65 4.85 8.08
N LEU A 70 -7.35 5.68 7.08
CA LEU A 70 -6.30 5.43 6.09
C LEU A 70 -4.93 5.98 6.49
N THR A 71 -4.65 6.07 7.79
CA THR A 71 -3.38 6.60 8.31
C THR A 71 -2.65 5.50 9.07
N ALA A 72 -1.33 5.41 8.90
CA ALA A 72 -0.50 4.66 9.83
C ALA A 72 -0.70 5.25 11.23
N ASN A 73 -1.17 4.45 12.19
CA ASN A 73 -1.36 4.91 13.56
C ASN A 73 -0.03 5.43 14.10
N GLN A 74 -0.05 6.63 14.68
CA GLN A 74 1.04 7.13 15.52
C GLN A 74 1.02 6.31 16.81
N TYR A 75 1.81 5.24 16.87
CA TYR A 75 2.23 4.70 18.16
C TYR A 75 3.40 5.53 18.69
#